data_AF-A0A3C0GJG5-F1
#
_entry.id   AF-A0A3C0GJG5-F1
#
_cell.length_a   1.000
_cell.length_b   1.000
_cell.length_c   1.000
_cell.angle_alpha   90.00
_cell.angle_beta   90.00
_cell.angle_gamma   90.00
#
_symmetry.space_group_name_H-M   'P 1'
#
loop_
_entity.id
_entity.type
_entity.pdbx_description
1 polymer ?
#
loop_
_entity_poly.entity_id
_entity_poly.type
_entity_poly.pdbx_seq_one_letter_code
_entity_poly.pdbx_strand_id
1 'polypeptide(L)' 'MNFLAHIFLSFGDKEITIGNFIADSIRANKFQHLPTKVQKGIKLHRHIDTYTDAHSIPKISSRRLHA' A
#
# COMPACT_ATOMS: atom_id res chain seq x y z
N MET A 1 -0.22 -5.28 -5.87
CA MET A 1 -1.26 -4.40 -5.30
C MET A 1 -2.55 -5.14 -5.00
N ASN A 2 -2.99 -5.15 -3.74
CA ASN A 2 -4.32 -5.65 -3.33
C ASN A 2 -5.23 -4.47 -2.98
N PHE A 3 -5.97 -3.95 -3.96
CA PHE A 3 -6.76 -2.72 -3.80
C PHE A 3 -7.75 -2.76 -2.62
N LEU A 4 -8.40 -3.91 -2.38
CA LEU A 4 -9.35 -4.05 -1.28
C LEU A 4 -8.65 -3.88 0.07
N ALA A 5 -7.48 -4.49 0.26
CA ALA A 5 -6.71 -4.35 1.49
C ALA A 5 -6.30 -2.89 1.73
N HIS A 6 -5.81 -2.18 0.70
CA HIS A 6 -5.43 -0.77 0.83
C HIS A 6 -6.61 0.14 1.19
N ILE A 7 -7.78 -0.08 0.59
CA ILE A 7 -8.99 0.69 0.91
C ILE A 7 -9.46 0.35 2.33
N PHE A 8 -9.57 -0.93 2.67
CA PHE A 8 -10.09 -1.38 3.96
C PHE A 8 -9.19 -0.96 5.13
N LEU A 9 -7.88 -1.12 4.98
CA LEU A 9 -6.88 -0.74 5.99
C LEU A 9 -6.63 0.78 6.05
N SER A 10 -7.38 1.58 5.30
CA SER A 10 -7.41 3.04 5.47
C SER A 10 -8.42 3.50 6.52
N PHE A 11 -9.12 2.57 7.19
CA PHE A 11 -9.99 2.80 8.35
C PHE A 11 -11.06 3.89 8.13
N GLY A 12 -11.56 4.01 6.90
CA GLY A 12 -12.60 4.98 6.53
C GLY A 12 -12.13 6.43 6.39
N ASP A 13 -10.83 6.74 6.60
CA ASP A 13 -10.32 8.09 6.35
C ASP A 13 -10.08 8.29 4.85
N LYS A 14 -10.80 9.23 4.24
CA LYS A 14 -10.79 9.47 2.79
C LYS A 14 -9.41 9.90 2.28
N GLU A 15 -8.69 10.73 3.01
CA GLU A 15 -7.38 11.23 2.57
C GLU A 15 -6.30 10.15 2.70
N ILE A 16 -6.36 9.34 3.77
CA ILE A 16 -5.51 8.16 3.90
C ILE A 16 -5.82 7.17 2.78
N THR A 17 -7.11 6.94 2.47
CA THR A 17 -7.54 6.04 1.39
C THR A 17 -6.98 6.49 0.05
N ILE A 18 -7.09 7.78 -0.28
CA ILE A 18 -6.51 8.34 -1.51
C ILE A 18 -5.01 8.12 -1.54
N GLY A 19 -4.29 8.45 -0.46
CA GLY A 19 -2.84 8.25 -0.39
C GLY A 19 -2.41 6.79 -0.53
N ASN A 20 -3.13 5.87 0.12
CA ASN A 20 -2.88 4.43 0.11
C ASN A 20 -3.16 3.83 -1.29
N PHE A 21 -4.15 4.38 -2.00
CA PHE A 21 -4.54 3.93 -3.34
C PHE A 21 -3.58 4.41 -4.44
N ILE A 22 -3.12 5.67 -4.40
CA ILE A 22 -2.30 6.27 -5.49
C ILE A 22 -0.79 6.02 -5.34
N ALA A 23 -0.37 5.34 -4.28
CA ALA A 23 1.02 5.32 -3.85
C ALA A 23 2.01 4.74 -4.87
N ASP A 24 1.60 3.76 -5.69
CA ASP A 24 2.42 3.18 -6.76
C ASP A 24 2.82 4.21 -7.82
N SER A 25 1.94 5.18 -8.09
CA SER A 25 2.18 6.24 -9.06
C SER A 25 3.19 7.28 -8.55
N ILE A 26 3.57 7.22 -7.27
CA ILE A 26 4.43 8.19 -6.62
C ILE A 26 5.85 7.64 -6.48
N ARG A 27 6.75 8.19 -7.29
CA ARG A 27 8.17 7.84 -7.25
C ARG A 27 8.84 8.36 -5.99
N ALA A 28 9.50 7.45 -5.27
CA ALA A 28 10.38 7.76 -4.13
C ALA A 28 9.70 8.71 -3.12
N ASN A 29 10.35 9.81 -2.75
CA ASN A 29 9.85 10.74 -1.72
C ASN A 29 9.12 11.96 -2.31
N LYS A 30 8.68 11.91 -3.57
CA LYS A 30 8.01 13.02 -4.27
C LYS A 30 6.53 13.20 -3.85
N PHE A 31 6.25 13.17 -2.56
CA PHE A 31 4.90 13.37 -1.99
C PHE A 31 4.85 14.34 -0.82
N GLN A 32 5.97 14.95 -0.45
CA GLN A 32 6.06 15.88 0.69
C GLN A 32 5.18 17.13 0.52
N HIS A 33 4.82 17.49 -0.72
CA HIS A 33 3.94 18.61 -1.03
C HIS A 33 2.44 18.28 -0.88
N LEU A 34 2.07 17.02 -0.63
CA LEU A 34 0.69 16.60 -0.47
C LEU A 34 0.21 16.81 0.98
N PRO A 35 -1.11 16.84 1.23
CA PRO A 35 -1.65 16.91 2.59
C PRO A 35 -1.11 15.80 3.48
N THR A 36 -0.85 16.09 4.75
CA THR A 36 -0.21 15.17 5.71
C THR A 36 -0.91 13.80 5.78
N LYS A 37 -2.25 13.75 5.68
CA LYS A 37 -3.00 12.50 5.69
C LYS A 37 -2.81 11.67 4.41
N VAL A 38 -2.73 12.32 3.25
CA VAL A 38 -2.38 11.65 2.00
C VAL A 38 -0.96 11.09 2.08
N GLN A 39 -0.01 11.84 2.66
CA GLN A 39 1.35 11.32 2.91
C GLN A 39 1.35 10.10 3.83
N LYS A 40 0.51 10.09 4.88
CA LYS A 40 0.31 8.92 5.75
C LYS A 40 -0.22 7.73 4.96
N GLY A 41 -1.20 7.93 4.08
CA GLY A 41 -1.73 6.90 3.18
C GLY A 41 -0.64 6.29 2.29
N ILE A 42 0.21 7.13 1.68
CA ILE A 42 1.31 6.66 0.82
C ILE A 42 2.30 5.80 1.61
N LYS A 43 2.67 6.25 2.82
CA LYS A 43 3.53 5.47 3.71
C LYS A 43 2.86 4.15 4.12
N LEU A 44 1.56 4.19 4.42
CA LEU A 44 0.78 3.03 4.83
C LEU A 44 0.74 1.97 3.74
N HIS A 45 0.49 2.35 2.48
CA HIS A 45 0.58 1.45 1.34
C HIS A 45 1.90 0.68 1.32
N ARG A 46 3.02 1.40 1.42
CA ARG A 46 4.37 0.78 1.40
C ARG A 46 4.57 -0.20 2.54
N HIS A 47 4.02 0.10 3.73
CA HIS A 47 4.09 -0.80 4.87
C HIS A 47 3.27 -2.07 4.65
N ILE A 48 2.05 -1.93 4.10
CA ILE A 48 1.19 -3.07 3.78
C ILE A 48 1.91 -3.99 2.79
N ASP A 49 2.38 -3.45 1.67
CA ASP A 49 3.05 -4.22 0.63
C ASP A 49 4.33 -4.89 1.16
N THR A 50 5.18 -4.14 1.86
CA THR A 50 6.39 -4.69 2.48
C THR A 50 6.07 -5.84 3.44
N TYR A 51 5.03 -5.68 4.26
CA TYR A 51 4.60 -6.72 5.20
C TYR A 51 4.09 -7.97 4.46
N THR A 52 3.19 -7.80 3.49
CA THR A 52 2.60 -8.94 2.77
C THR A 52 3.61 -9.66 1.88
N ASP A 53 4.49 -8.91 1.22
CA ASP A 53 5.50 -9.46 0.31
C ASP A 53 6.61 -10.17 1.07
N ALA A 54 6.90 -9.77 2.32
CA ALA A 54 7.85 -10.47 3.18
C ALA A 54 7.25 -11.75 3.79
N HIS A 55 5.94 -11.81 3.98
CA HIS A 55 5.25 -12.86 4.72
C HIS A 55 5.34 -14.25 4.03
N SER A 56 5.53 -15.30 4.82
CA SER A 56 5.73 -16.68 4.31
C SER A 56 4.50 -17.22 3.59
N ILE A 57 3.30 -17.00 4.13
CA ILE A 57 2.03 -17.51 3.59
C ILE A 57 1.80 -17.05 2.12
N PRO A 58 1.79 -15.74 1.78
CA PRO A 58 1.64 -15.31 0.38
C PRO A 58 2.71 -15.86 -0.55
N LYS A 59 3.97 -15.97 -0.10
CA LYS A 59 5.08 -16.54 -0.88
C LYS A 59 4.82 -17.99 -1.29
N ILE A 60 4.26 -18.81 -0.41
CA ILE A 60 3.92 -20.22 -0.72
C ILE A 60 2.91 -20.27 -1.86
N SER A 61 1.88 -19.43 -1.82
CA SER A 61 0.85 -19.36 -2.87
C SER A 61 1.43 -18.86 -4.20
N SER A 62 2.22 -17.79 -4.18
CA SER A 62 2.84 -17.22 -5.40
C SER A 62 3.77 -18.21 -6.10
N ARG A 63 4.55 -19.02 -5.36
CA ARG A 63 5.43 -20.05 -5.95
C ARG A 63 4.70 -21.06 -6.82
N ARG A 64 3.42 -21.35 -6.54
CA ARG A 64 2.62 -22.30 -7.35
C ARG A 64 2.31 -21.77 -8.75
N LEU A 65 2.36 -20.45 -8.95
CA LEU A 65 2.03 -19.81 -10.22
C LEU A 65 3.25 -19.61 -11.14
N HIS A 66 4.46 -19.82 -10.62
CA HIS A 66 5.72 -19.60 -11.33
C HIS A 66 6.61 -20.86 -11.33
N ALA A 67 6.01 -22.03 -11.10
CA ALA A 67 6.66 -23.34 -11.16
C ALA A 67 6.59 -23.94 -12.57
#